data_AF-A0A7W1RCW2-F1
#
_entry.id   AF-A0A7W1RCW2-F1
#
_cell.length_a   1.000
_cell.length_b   1.000
_cell.length_c   1.000
_cell.angle_alpha   90.00
_cell.angle_beta   90.00
_cell.angle_gamma   90.00
#
_symmetry.space_group_name_H-M   'P 1'
#
loop_
_entity.id
_entity.type
_entity.pdbx_description
1 polymer ?
#
loop_
_entity_poly.entity_id
_entity_poly.type
_entity_poly.pdbx_seq_one_letter_code
_entity_poly.pdbx_strand_id
1 'polypeptide(L)'
;MPDRSRKRPRDPSQLGKLIVDIAVGEIKDPDPNTGKDPAAVALGRKGGMKGGKARAAKLTADERSASARKAAQARWQKARHPTTDR
;
A
#
# COMPACT_ATOMS: atom_id res chain seq x y z
N MET A 1 6.28 -9.39 10.24
CA MET A 1 6.19 -8.74 8.90
C MET A 1 7.37 -7.79 8.80
N PRO A 2 8.08 -7.71 7.67
CA PRO A 2 9.15 -6.71 7.56
C PRO A 2 8.56 -5.33 7.81
N ASP A 3 9.23 -4.54 8.65
CA ASP A 3 8.89 -3.15 8.87
C ASP A 3 8.98 -2.43 7.53
N ARG A 4 7.81 -2.15 6.94
CA ARG A 4 7.77 -1.31 5.75
C ARG A 4 7.93 0.09 6.28
N SER A 5 9.15 0.63 6.24
CA SER A 5 9.44 2.05 6.48
C SER A 5 8.29 2.90 5.94
N ARG A 6 7.46 3.40 6.86
CA ARG A 6 6.22 4.10 6.51
C ARG A 6 6.58 5.57 6.32
N LYS A 7 6.41 6.08 5.11
CA LYS A 7 6.73 7.48 4.80
C LYS A 7 5.78 8.50 5.43
N ARG A 8 4.64 8.09 6.01
CA ARG A 8 3.63 8.99 6.57
C ARG A 8 3.15 8.55 7.97
N PRO A 9 2.89 9.50 8.89
CA PRO A 9 2.33 9.22 10.22
C PRO A 9 0.98 8.52 10.18
N ARG A 10 0.65 7.80 11.26
CA ARG A 10 -0.64 7.11 11.44
C ARG A 10 -1.67 7.97 12.16
N ASP A 11 -1.22 8.79 13.09
CA ASP A 11 -2.08 9.69 13.84
C ASP A 11 -2.71 10.74 12.90
N PRO A 12 -4.03 10.96 12.95
CA PRO A 12 -4.71 11.92 12.09
C PRO A 12 -4.21 13.36 12.27
N SER A 13 -3.86 13.76 13.49
CA SER A 13 -3.40 15.13 13.78
C SER A 13 -2.01 15.37 13.19
N GLN A 14 -1.09 14.42 13.39
CA GLN A 14 0.25 14.45 12.78
C GLN A 14 0.18 14.40 11.25
N LEU A 15 -0.72 13.59 10.69
CA LEU A 15 -0.93 13.53 9.25
C LEU A 15 -1.52 14.85 8.71
N GLY A 16 -2.45 15.46 9.45
CA GLY A 16 -3.02 16.77 9.12
C GLY A 16 -1.96 17.86 9.05
N LYS A 17 -1.08 17.95 10.06
CA LYS A 17 0.07 18.87 10.05
C LYS A 17 0.96 18.63 8.83
N LEU A 18 1.36 17.37 8.58
CA LEU A 18 2.19 17.03 7.43
C LEU A 18 1.56 17.46 6.09
N ILE A 19 0.24 17.29 5.93
CA ILE A 19 -0.46 17.71 4.71
C ILE A 19 -0.41 19.23 4.54
N VAL A 20 -0.65 19.98 5.61
CA VAL A 20 -0.58 21.46 5.59
C VAL A 20 0.83 21.90 5.20
N ASP A 21 1.85 21.33 5.84
CA ASP A 21 3.26 21.69 5.60
C ASP A 21 3.69 21.43 4.16
N ILE A 22 3.20 20.34 3.57
CA ILE A 22 3.41 20.03 2.15
C ILE A 22 2.70 21.06 1.27
N ALA A 23 1.47 21.45 1.61
CA ALA A 23 0.68 22.38 0.81
C ALA A 23 1.23 23.81 0.83
N VAL A 24 1.76 24.26 1.96
CA VAL A 24 2.39 25.59 2.11
C VAL A 24 3.86 25.61 1.68
N GLY A 25 4.43 24.45 1.33
CA GLY A 25 5.81 24.34 0.87
C GLY A 25 6.88 24.33 1.97
N GLU A 26 6.48 24.21 3.25
CA GLU A 26 7.41 24.04 4.38
C GLU A 26 8.13 22.68 4.30
N ILE A 27 7.45 21.64 3.82
CA ILE A 27 8.00 20.28 3.67
C ILE A 27 7.80 19.81 2.23
N LYS A 28 8.84 19.22 1.62
CA LYS A 28 8.70 18.56 0.31
C LYS A 28 8.08 17.17 0.48
N ASP A 29 7.03 16.87 -0.28
CA ASP A 29 6.45 15.52 -0.30
C ASP A 29 7.50 14.52 -0.83
N PRO A 30 7.87 13.48 -0.05
CA PRO A 30 8.87 12.52 -0.48
C PRO A 30 8.33 11.67 -1.62
N ASP A 31 9.01 11.69 -2.77
CA ASP A 31 8.65 10.82 -3.89
C ASP A 31 8.77 9.34 -3.46
N PRO A 32 7.72 8.53 -3.61
CA PRO A 32 7.77 7.09 -3.33
C PRO A 32 8.86 6.34 -4.12
N ASN A 33 9.36 6.92 -5.20
CA ASN A 33 10.36 6.34 -6.11
C ASN A 33 11.75 6.95 -6.00
N THR A 34 12.00 7.88 -5.06
CA THR A 34 13.35 8.39 -4.81
C THR A 34 14.33 7.23 -4.59
N GLY A 35 15.47 7.25 -5.29
CA GLY A 35 16.50 6.21 -5.21
C GLY A 35 16.22 4.93 -6.01
N LYS A 36 15.12 4.86 -6.78
CA LYS A 36 14.82 3.74 -7.67
C LYS A 36 15.20 4.06 -9.12
N ASP A 37 15.61 3.05 -9.87
CA ASP A 37 15.78 3.15 -11.32
C ASP A 37 14.41 3.43 -12.00
N PRO A 38 14.26 4.56 -12.73
CA PRO A 38 13.03 4.89 -13.44
C PRO A 38 12.58 3.81 -14.43
N ALA A 39 13.51 3.15 -15.12
CA ALA A 39 13.20 2.09 -16.08
C ALA A 39 12.59 0.88 -15.38
N ALA A 40 13.16 0.47 -14.24
CA ALA A 40 12.64 -0.61 -13.42
C ALA A 40 11.24 -0.30 -12.85
N VAL A 41 11.00 0.94 -12.40
CA VAL A 41 9.68 1.38 -11.91
C VAL A 41 8.63 1.30 -13.03
N ALA A 42 8.95 1.81 -14.21
CA ALA A 42 8.05 1.77 -15.37
C ALA A 42 7.76 0.32 -15.80
N LEU A 43 8.79 -0.53 -15.85
CA LEU A 43 8.66 -1.94 -16.22
C LEU A 43 7.80 -2.70 -15.20
N GLY A 44 8.04 -2.51 -13.90
CA GLY A 44 7.26 -3.12 -12.83
C GLY A 44 5.79 -2.71 -12.88
N ARG A 45 5.50 -1.43 -13.13
CA ARG A 45 4.13 -0.95 -13.32
C ARG A 45 3.45 -1.61 -14.52
N LYS A 46 4.13 -1.66 -15.68
CA LYS A 46 3.63 -2.31 -16.90
C LYS A 46 3.34 -3.79 -16.66
N GLY A 47 4.26 -4.50 -16.00
CA GLY A 47 4.11 -5.91 -15.63
C GLY A 47 2.93 -6.14 -14.70
N GLY A 48 2.78 -5.33 -13.64
CA GLY A 48 1.67 -5.44 -12.69
C GLY A 48 0.30 -5.21 -13.32
N MET A 49 0.18 -4.21 -14.22
CA MET A 49 -1.08 -3.94 -14.94
C MET A 49 -1.48 -5.11 -15.86
N LYS A 50 -0.50 -5.76 -16.51
CA LYS A 50 -0.75 -6.94 -17.36
C LYS A 50 -1.05 -8.18 -16.50
N GLY A 51 -0.18 -8.49 -15.54
CA GLY A 51 -0.25 -9.69 -14.72
C GLY A 51 -1.47 -9.73 -13.80
N GLY A 52 -1.84 -8.60 -13.20
CA GLY A 52 -3.03 -8.50 -12.35
C GLY A 52 -4.32 -8.81 -13.11
N LYS A 53 -4.48 -8.20 -14.29
CA LYS A 53 -5.62 -8.48 -15.19
C LYS A 53 -5.64 -9.93 -15.65
N ALA A 54 -4.50 -10.45 -16.09
CA ALA A 54 -4.39 -11.84 -16.54
C ALA A 54 -4.74 -12.84 -15.42
N ARG A 55 -4.29 -12.59 -14.18
CA ARG A 55 -4.68 -13.41 -13.02
C ARG A 55 -6.18 -13.32 -12.76
N ALA A 56 -6.75 -12.12 -12.77
CA ALA A 56 -8.17 -11.93 -12.50
C ALA A 56 -9.07 -12.61 -13.55
N ALA A 57 -8.66 -12.62 -14.81
CA ALA A 57 -9.40 -13.26 -15.90
C ALA A 57 -9.36 -14.80 -15.84
N LYS A 58 -8.31 -15.38 -15.23
CA LYS A 58 -8.19 -16.83 -15.04
C LYS A 58 -9.03 -17.38 -13.89
N LEU A 59 -9.53 -16.52 -13.00
CA LEU A 59 -10.31 -16.94 -11.83
C LEU A 59 -11.80 -16.96 -12.16
N THR A 60 -12.47 -18.01 -11.70
CA THR A 60 -13.94 -18.10 -11.69
C THR A 60 -14.55 -17.12 -10.69
N ALA A 61 -15.88 -16.92 -10.76
CA ALA A 61 -16.60 -16.06 -9.81
C ALA A 61 -16.42 -16.53 -8.35
N ASP A 62 -16.43 -17.84 -8.12
CA ASP A 62 -16.29 -18.43 -6.80
C ASP A 62 -14.88 -18.27 -6.25
N GLU A 63 -13.86 -18.49 -7.08
CA GLU A 63 -12.45 -18.31 -6.67
C GLU A 63 -12.12 -16.84 -6.35
N ARG A 64 -12.68 -15.90 -7.11
CA ARG A 64 -12.57 -14.46 -6.81
C ARG A 64 -13.22 -14.14 -5.47
N SER A 65 -14.42 -14.66 -5.22
CA SER A 65 -15.16 -14.45 -3.97
C SER A 65 -14.44 -15.07 -2.77
N ALA A 66 -13.90 -16.28 -2.92
CA ALA A 66 -13.10 -16.96 -1.91
C ALA A 66 -11.81 -16.18 -1.60
N SER A 67 -11.12 -15.69 -2.63
CA SER A 67 -9.93 -14.85 -2.48
C SER A 67 -10.24 -13.55 -1.72
N ALA A 68 -11.35 -12.89 -2.03
CA ALA A 68 -11.79 -11.68 -1.34
C ALA A 68 -12.14 -11.95 0.12
N ARG A 69 -12.86 -13.04 0.42
CA ARG A 69 -13.20 -13.45 1.79
C ARG A 69 -11.97 -13.74 2.62
N LYS A 70 -10.99 -14.47 2.07
CA LYS A 70 -9.70 -14.75 2.71
C LYS A 70 -8.94 -13.46 3.01
N ALA A 71 -8.90 -12.52 2.07
CA ALA A 71 -8.26 -11.22 2.26
C ALA A 71 -8.94 -10.39 3.37
N ALA A 72 -10.28 -10.40 3.41
CA ALA A 72 -11.03 -9.75 4.48
C ALA A 72 -10.70 -10.38 5.85
N GLN A 73 -10.84 -11.69 5.99
CA GLN A 73 -10.54 -12.40 7.24
C GLN A 73 -9.14 -12.09 7.76
N ALA A 74 -8.12 -12.11 6.90
CA ALA A 74 -6.75 -11.75 7.28
C ALA A 74 -6.64 -10.30 7.82
N ARG A 75 -7.37 -9.34 7.21
CA ARG A 75 -7.42 -7.95 7.70
C ARG A 75 -8.06 -7.87 9.09
N TRP A 76 -9.20 -8.53 9.28
CA TRP A 76 -9.95 -8.48 10.54
C TRP A 76 -9.26 -9.25 11.67
N GLN A 77 -8.60 -10.37 11.39
CA GLN A 77 -7.78 -11.09 12.38
C GLN A 77 -6.60 -10.25 12.86
N LYS A 78 -5.91 -9.54 11.95
CA LYS A 78 -4.83 -8.63 12.33
C LYS A 78 -5.33 -7.47 13.20
N ALA A 79 -6.54 -6.97 12.98
CA ALA A 79 -7.11 -5.91 13.82
C ALA A 79 -7.44 -6.38 15.25
N ARG A 80 -7.68 -7.68 15.45
CA ARG A 80 -8.01 -8.28 16.77
C ARG A 80 -6.79 -8.56 17.64
N HIS A 81 -5.61 -8.73 17.05
CA HIS A 81 -4.35 -8.75 17.79
C HIS A 81 -3.67 -7.40 17.63
N PRO A 82 -3.79 -6.48 18.60
CA PRO A 82 -2.85 -5.38 18.66
C PRO A 82 -1.48 -6.03 18.85
N THR A 83 -0.65 -6.02 17.81
CA THR A 83 0.80 -6.09 18.00
C THR A 83 1.14 -4.90 18.89
N THR A 84 1.24 -5.17 20.20
CA THR A 84 1.95 -4.34 21.16
C THR A 84 3.39 -4.30 20.69
N ASP A 85 3.73 -3.29 19.89
CA ASP A 85 5.11 -2.94 19.64
C ASP A 85 5.21 -1.47 20.00
N ARG A 86 5.99 -1.22 21.06
CA ARG A 86 6.30 0.11 21.60
C ARG A 86 7.25 0.83 20.66
#